data_AF-A0A7W2JS49-F1
#
_entry.id   AF-A0A7W2JS49-F1
#
_cell.length_a   1.000
_cell.length_b   1.000
_cell.length_c   1.000
_cell.angle_alpha   90.00
_cell.angle_beta   90.00
_cell.angle_gamma   90.00
#
_symmetry.space_group_name_H-M   'P 1'
#
loop_
_entity.id
_entity.type
_entity.pdbx_description
1 polymer ?
#
loop_
_entity_poly.entity_id
_entity_poly.type
_entity_poly.pdbx_seq_one_letter_code
_entity_poly.pdbx_strand_id
1 'polypeptide(L)'
;MPVAQNTPLSALAVMIPEAISAYNIGNRTANYNLTYNTFINARQSGVAGHGGVLGWVRFGNAAVTIHNLLTAFGMDKQGSVLVAPSILANTLQNLQAASIQWIEYIELPMSAPCRTINPHTGLNLSVELGLLYATLSTPGAVTLSGGFVAASKTLHCLFPNLAPMIDGRHSGISYFHILQSTYTPPMGIKNWAGWLGASLPGVPNPSPRGAGRRSWDAARFLAATAVNQHIYEIWQQQNGNPGLHAFLAIDPVPGTSGIPRIIDKLLW
;
A
#
# COMPACT_ATOMS: atom_id res chain seq x y z
N MET A 1 -12.72 -7.12 10.53
CA MET A 1 -12.45 -8.55 10.76
C MET A 1 -11.97 -9.08 9.43
N PRO A 2 -10.94 -9.95 9.40
CA PRO A 2 -10.43 -10.46 8.13
C PRO A 2 -11.52 -11.14 7.32
N VAL A 3 -11.40 -11.13 5.99
CA VAL A 3 -12.35 -11.81 5.10
C VAL A 3 -12.40 -13.31 5.40
N ALA A 4 -13.51 -13.97 5.08
CA ALA A 4 -13.67 -15.40 5.34
C ALA A 4 -12.66 -16.25 4.55
N GLN A 5 -12.28 -17.41 5.08
CA GLN A 5 -11.37 -18.33 4.39
C GLN A 5 -11.95 -18.80 3.05
N ASN A 6 -11.07 -18.95 2.06
CA ASN A 6 -11.39 -19.33 0.69
C ASN A 6 -12.36 -18.37 -0.03
N THR A 7 -12.39 -17.10 0.36
CA THR A 7 -13.18 -16.08 -0.34
C THR A 7 -12.62 -15.89 -1.76
N PRO A 8 -13.41 -16.07 -2.83
CA PRO A 8 -12.94 -15.79 -4.19
C PRO A 8 -12.63 -14.31 -4.38
N LEU A 9 -11.59 -13.98 -5.15
CA LEU A 9 -11.23 -12.59 -5.44
C LEU A 9 -12.40 -11.78 -6.02
N SER A 10 -13.23 -12.41 -6.87
CA SER A 10 -14.43 -11.80 -7.48
C SER A 10 -15.53 -11.45 -6.49
N ALA A 11 -15.58 -12.10 -5.32
CA ALA A 11 -16.58 -11.85 -4.29
C ALA A 11 -16.27 -10.60 -3.46
N LEU A 12 -15.00 -10.20 -3.37
CA LEU A 12 -14.57 -9.07 -2.54
C LEU A 12 -15.20 -7.74 -2.95
N ALA A 13 -15.38 -7.52 -4.26
CA ALA A 13 -15.96 -6.27 -4.77
C ALA A 13 -17.38 -6.02 -4.24
N VAL A 14 -18.17 -7.08 -4.04
CA VAL A 14 -19.54 -7.00 -3.51
C VAL A 14 -19.53 -6.64 -2.01
N MET A 15 -18.48 -7.02 -1.28
CA MET A 15 -18.36 -6.79 0.16
C MET A 15 -17.95 -5.35 0.52
N ILE A 16 -17.49 -4.56 -0.46
CA ILE A 16 -16.89 -3.23 -0.23
C ILE A 16 -17.79 -2.29 0.57
N PRO A 17 -19.07 -2.05 0.20
CA PRO A 17 -19.90 -1.07 0.90
C PRO A 17 -20.13 -1.42 2.37
N GLU A 18 -20.43 -2.69 2.67
CA GLU A 18 -20.67 -3.16 4.03
C GLU A 18 -19.39 -3.09 4.87
N ALA A 19 -18.25 -3.53 4.31
CA ALA A 19 -16.98 -3.52 5.02
C ALA A 19 -16.52 -2.10 5.36
N ILE A 20 -16.66 -1.14 4.44
CA ILE A 20 -16.34 0.27 4.69
C ILE A 20 -17.26 0.85 5.77
N SER A 21 -18.56 0.58 5.69
CA SER A 21 -19.53 1.02 6.69
C SER A 21 -19.17 0.49 8.09
N ALA A 22 -18.92 -0.82 8.21
CA ALA A 22 -18.50 -1.45 9.46
C ALA A 22 -17.18 -0.89 10.00
N TYR A 23 -16.20 -0.67 9.12
CA TYR A 23 -14.93 -0.06 9.47
C TYR A 23 -15.10 1.35 10.06
N ASN A 24 -15.98 2.16 9.45
CA ASN A 24 -16.22 3.54 9.85
C ASN A 24 -17.08 3.66 11.13
N ILE A 25 -17.99 2.70 11.40
CA ILE A 25 -18.88 2.70 12.59
C ILE A 25 -18.18 2.14 13.85
N GLY A 26 -17.17 1.28 13.71
CA GLY A 26 -16.50 0.62 14.84
C GLY A 26 -15.84 1.56 15.86
N ASN A 27 -16.17 1.41 17.15
CA ASN A 27 -15.65 2.22 18.27
C ASN A 27 -14.11 2.14 18.49
N ARG A 28 -13.40 1.17 17.89
CA ARG A 28 -11.92 1.08 17.95
C ARG A 28 -11.22 1.77 16.74
N THR A 29 -11.94 2.04 15.66
CA THR A 29 -11.41 2.49 14.36
C THR A 29 -11.75 3.95 14.02
N ALA A 30 -12.66 4.60 14.75
CA ALA A 30 -12.98 6.02 14.58
C ALA A 30 -11.74 6.95 14.64
N ASN A 31 -10.74 6.61 15.48
CA ASN A 31 -9.51 7.38 15.57
C ASN A 31 -8.53 7.11 14.41
N TYR A 32 -8.61 5.95 13.74
CA TYR A 32 -7.71 5.63 12.62
C TYR A 32 -7.94 6.60 11.46
N ASN A 33 -9.19 6.81 11.07
CA ASN A 33 -9.55 7.74 10.00
C ASN A 33 -9.11 9.17 10.32
N LEU A 34 -9.32 9.63 11.56
CA LEU A 34 -8.88 10.95 12.01
C LEU A 34 -7.35 11.10 11.96
N THR A 35 -6.63 10.09 12.47
CA THR A 35 -5.17 10.05 12.47
C THR A 35 -4.63 10.08 11.03
N TYR A 36 -5.21 9.27 10.15
CA TYR A 36 -4.80 9.18 8.76
C TYR A 36 -5.11 10.47 7.98
N ASN A 37 -6.29 11.07 8.18
CA ASN A 37 -6.63 12.36 7.58
C ASN A 37 -5.66 13.47 8.04
N THR A 38 -5.35 13.53 9.34
CA THR A 38 -4.35 14.45 9.88
C THR A 38 -2.99 14.27 9.18
N PHE A 39 -2.56 13.01 9.01
CA PHE A 39 -1.35 12.70 8.26
C PHE A 39 -1.42 13.16 6.80
N ILE A 40 -2.52 12.88 6.08
CA ILE A 40 -2.64 13.25 4.67
C ILE A 40 -2.59 14.76 4.46
N ASN A 41 -3.24 15.54 5.33
CA ASN A 41 -3.18 17.00 5.27
C ASN A 41 -1.76 17.52 5.54
N ALA A 42 -1.06 16.94 6.52
CA ALA A 42 0.34 17.26 6.81
C ALA A 42 1.27 16.88 5.65
N ARG A 43 1.06 15.71 5.03
CA ARG A 43 1.78 15.26 3.84
C ARG A 43 1.55 16.21 2.67
N GLN A 44 0.31 16.55 2.35
CA GLN A 44 -0.02 17.45 1.23
C GLN A 44 0.65 18.81 1.40
N SER A 45 0.57 19.37 2.60
CA SER A 45 1.24 20.64 2.94
C SER A 45 2.76 20.52 2.83
N GLY A 46 3.34 19.42 3.34
CA GLY A 46 4.77 19.15 3.29
C GLY A 46 5.30 18.97 1.85
N VAL A 47 4.61 18.17 1.04
CA VAL A 47 4.92 17.93 -0.38
C VAL A 47 4.84 19.23 -1.18
N ALA A 48 3.75 19.99 -1.03
CA ALA A 48 3.56 21.26 -1.72
C ALA A 48 4.63 22.28 -1.32
N GLY A 49 4.92 22.41 -0.02
CA GLY A 49 5.91 23.36 0.51
C GLY A 49 7.36 23.05 0.14
N HIS A 50 7.66 21.84 -0.32
CA HIS A 50 9.01 21.41 -0.68
C HIS A 50 9.13 20.92 -2.13
N GLY A 51 8.16 21.23 -2.99
CA GLY A 51 8.25 20.98 -4.43
C GLY A 51 8.22 19.50 -4.84
N GLY A 52 7.58 18.63 -4.04
CA GLY A 52 7.44 17.20 -4.32
C GLY A 52 7.78 16.30 -3.13
N VAL A 53 7.53 14.99 -3.28
CA VAL A 53 7.82 13.98 -2.24
C VAL A 53 9.31 13.92 -1.93
N LEU A 54 10.17 14.00 -2.94
CA LEU A 54 11.62 14.00 -2.73
C LEU A 54 12.08 15.20 -1.91
N GLY A 55 11.61 16.40 -2.24
CA GLY A 55 11.95 17.61 -1.49
C GLY A 55 11.44 17.57 -0.05
N TRP A 56 10.23 17.06 0.15
CA TRP A 56 9.65 16.87 1.48
C TRP A 56 10.47 15.89 2.34
N VAL A 57 10.92 14.79 1.76
CA VAL A 57 11.80 13.81 2.42
C VAL A 57 13.17 14.38 2.75
N ARG A 58 13.74 15.21 1.86
CA ARG A 58 15.10 15.74 2.03
C ARG A 58 15.18 16.92 2.98
N PHE A 59 14.23 17.83 2.88
CA PHE A 59 14.33 19.15 3.49
C PHE A 59 13.16 19.46 4.44
N GLY A 60 12.08 18.67 4.37
CA GLY A 60 10.89 18.86 5.18
C GLY A 60 10.84 17.99 6.42
N ASN A 61 9.62 17.88 6.98
CA ASN A 61 9.34 17.13 8.19
C ASN A 61 8.86 15.69 7.93
N ALA A 62 9.17 15.11 6.77
CA ALA A 62 8.62 13.82 6.35
C ALA A 62 8.86 12.70 7.39
N ALA A 63 10.09 12.59 7.89
CA ALA A 63 10.44 11.56 8.87
C ALA A 63 9.61 11.68 10.15
N VAL A 64 9.43 12.89 10.68
CA VAL A 64 8.62 13.13 11.89
C VAL A 64 7.15 12.82 11.62
N THR A 65 6.60 13.31 10.49
CA THR A 65 5.20 13.09 10.11
C THR A 65 4.88 11.59 9.92
N ILE A 66 5.77 10.86 9.24
CA ILE A 66 5.65 9.41 9.03
C ILE A 66 5.81 8.67 10.37
N HIS A 67 6.83 9.01 11.16
CA HIS A 67 7.06 8.38 12.46
C HIS A 67 5.86 8.53 13.39
N ASN A 68 5.24 9.71 13.43
CA ASN A 68 4.05 9.97 14.24
C ASN A 68 2.86 9.10 13.80
N LEU A 69 2.62 8.97 12.50
CA LEU A 69 1.57 8.07 11.99
C LEU A 69 1.85 6.61 12.37
N LEU A 70 3.08 6.14 12.15
CA LEU A 70 3.46 4.77 12.50
C LEU A 70 3.28 4.49 14.00
N THR A 71 3.68 5.45 14.84
CA THR A 71 3.48 5.38 16.30
C THR A 71 2.00 5.31 16.67
N ALA A 72 1.17 6.17 16.07
CA ALA A 72 -0.27 6.19 16.29
C ALA A 72 -0.95 4.87 15.87
N PHE A 73 -0.43 4.19 14.84
CA PHE A 73 -0.86 2.85 14.44
C PHE A 73 -0.25 1.72 15.28
N GLY A 74 0.49 2.05 16.35
CA GLY A 74 1.06 1.08 17.27
C GLY A 74 2.23 0.30 16.68
N MET A 75 2.93 0.85 15.68
CA MET A 75 4.11 0.23 15.08
C MET A 75 5.34 0.25 15.99
N ASP A 76 5.26 0.85 17.18
CA ASP A 76 6.28 0.81 18.24
C ASP A 76 6.06 -0.32 19.28
N LYS A 77 5.01 -1.14 19.10
CA LYS A 77 4.56 -2.14 20.08
C LYS A 77 5.01 -3.56 19.72
N GLN A 78 4.95 -4.46 20.71
CA GLN A 78 5.14 -5.92 20.53
C GLN A 78 6.47 -6.28 19.82
N GLY A 79 7.56 -5.60 20.18
CA GLY A 79 8.90 -5.87 19.68
C GLY A 79 9.19 -5.32 18.27
N SER A 80 8.29 -4.53 17.70
CA SER A 80 8.61 -3.65 16.57
C SER A 80 8.94 -2.30 17.17
N VAL A 81 10.22 -2.01 17.44
CA VAL A 81 10.64 -0.71 17.95
C VAL A 81 10.94 0.19 16.77
N LEU A 82 10.24 1.30 16.61
CA LEU A 82 10.55 2.29 15.59
C LEU A 82 11.94 2.87 15.84
N VAL A 83 12.69 3.12 14.76
CA VAL A 83 13.97 3.81 14.88
C VAL A 83 13.74 5.28 15.23
N ALA A 84 14.75 5.93 15.82
CA ALA A 84 14.66 7.36 16.11
C ALA A 84 14.35 8.17 14.83
N PRO A 85 13.59 9.28 14.91
CA PRO A 85 13.24 10.09 13.74
C PRO A 85 14.44 10.54 12.90
N SER A 86 15.61 10.77 13.51
CA SER A 86 16.85 11.11 12.80
C SER A 86 17.40 9.96 11.95
N ILE A 87 17.29 8.72 12.44
CA ILE A 87 17.66 7.52 11.68
C ILE A 87 16.69 7.34 10.51
N LEU A 88 15.38 7.46 10.77
CA LEU A 88 14.37 7.39 9.71
C LEU A 88 14.59 8.49 8.66
N ALA A 89 14.92 9.72 9.08
CA ALA A 89 15.25 10.81 8.15
C ALA A 89 16.43 10.43 7.25
N ASN A 90 17.51 9.91 7.83
CA ASN A 90 18.67 9.45 7.05
C ASN A 90 18.28 8.32 6.08
N THR A 91 17.48 7.34 6.51
CA THR A 91 16.98 6.27 5.62
C THR A 91 16.18 6.84 4.46
N LEU A 92 15.21 7.72 4.72
CA LEU A 92 14.36 8.30 3.68
C LEU A 92 15.18 9.18 2.72
N GLN A 93 16.13 9.95 3.21
CA GLN A 93 17.00 10.81 2.42
C GLN A 93 17.91 10.04 1.45
N ASN A 94 18.28 8.80 1.83
CA ASN A 94 19.12 7.92 1.04
C ASN A 94 18.34 7.01 0.07
N LEU A 95 17.01 7.07 0.07
CA LEU A 95 16.22 6.41 -0.98
C LEU A 95 16.57 7.01 -2.35
N GLN A 96 16.53 6.17 -3.37
CA GLN A 96 16.91 6.57 -4.73
C GLN A 96 15.99 7.69 -5.24
N ALA A 97 16.58 8.87 -5.47
CA ALA A 97 15.85 10.09 -5.83
C ALA A 97 15.05 9.95 -7.12
N ALA A 98 15.66 9.39 -8.16
CA ALA A 98 15.03 9.17 -9.46
C ALA A 98 13.80 8.26 -9.36
N SER A 99 13.81 7.29 -8.44
CA SER A 99 12.67 6.40 -8.20
C SER A 99 11.54 7.15 -7.49
N ILE A 100 11.85 7.94 -6.44
CA ILE A 100 10.84 8.71 -5.71
C ILE A 100 10.14 9.73 -6.62
N GLN A 101 10.91 10.53 -7.35
CA GLN A 101 10.37 11.56 -8.23
C GLN A 101 9.55 10.98 -9.37
N TRP A 102 9.88 9.78 -9.83
CA TRP A 102 9.11 9.16 -10.89
C TRP A 102 7.83 8.49 -10.37
N ILE A 103 7.93 7.77 -9.24
CA ILE A 103 6.80 7.04 -8.65
C ILE A 103 5.74 7.98 -8.06
N GLU A 104 6.10 9.19 -7.61
CA GLU A 104 5.12 10.13 -7.03
C GLU A 104 3.97 10.51 -7.99
N TYR A 105 4.18 10.35 -9.30
CA TYR A 105 3.18 10.61 -10.35
C TYR A 105 2.43 9.35 -10.81
N ILE A 106 2.65 8.21 -10.17
CA ILE A 106 2.01 6.93 -10.51
C ILE A 106 0.91 6.65 -9.49
N GLU A 107 -0.29 6.37 -9.99
CA GLU A 107 -1.45 6.03 -9.19
C GLU A 107 -2.24 4.85 -9.77
N LEU A 108 -3.04 4.22 -8.92
CA LEU A 108 -4.06 3.26 -9.36
C LEU A 108 -5.31 4.00 -9.88
N PRO A 109 -6.02 3.47 -10.88
CA PRO A 109 -5.66 2.29 -11.66
C PRO A 109 -4.57 2.61 -12.69
N MET A 110 -3.62 1.68 -12.86
CA MET A 110 -2.60 1.83 -13.90
C MET A 110 -3.11 1.29 -15.24
N SER A 111 -2.79 2.01 -16.32
CA SER A 111 -3.10 1.59 -17.69
C SER A 111 -2.32 0.34 -18.09
N ALA A 112 -3.00 -0.61 -18.72
CA ALA A 112 -2.35 -1.78 -19.32
C ALA A 112 -1.75 -1.44 -20.71
N PRO A 113 -0.59 -2.03 -21.08
CA PRO A 113 0.27 -2.88 -20.26
C PRO A 113 1.08 -2.07 -19.23
N CYS A 114 1.16 -2.53 -17.99
CA CYS A 114 1.89 -1.87 -16.91
C CYS A 114 3.42 -2.08 -16.97
N ARG A 115 4.01 -1.92 -18.15
CA ARG A 115 5.47 -1.90 -18.36
C ARG A 115 6.01 -0.48 -18.26
N THR A 116 5.60 0.25 -17.25
CA THR A 116 6.07 1.61 -17.03
C THR A 116 7.57 1.55 -16.70
N ILE A 117 8.40 2.17 -17.52
CA ILE A 117 9.85 2.25 -17.35
C ILE A 117 10.20 3.65 -16.86
N ASN A 118 11.03 3.73 -15.83
CA ASN A 118 11.60 4.99 -15.37
C ASN A 118 12.64 5.45 -16.40
N PRO A 119 12.44 6.59 -17.09
CA PRO A 119 13.38 7.05 -18.10
C PRO A 119 14.76 7.41 -17.52
N HIS A 120 14.86 7.64 -16.21
CA HIS A 120 16.11 8.05 -15.56
C HIS A 120 16.95 6.87 -15.06
N THR A 121 16.36 5.71 -14.81
CA THR A 121 17.07 4.53 -14.27
C THR A 121 17.05 3.35 -15.24
N GLY A 122 16.14 3.35 -16.22
CA GLY A 122 15.89 2.22 -17.12
C GLY A 122 15.17 1.05 -16.46
N LEU A 123 14.79 1.17 -15.18
CA LEU A 123 14.12 0.12 -14.41
C LEU A 123 12.60 0.25 -14.58
N ASN A 124 11.89 -0.88 -14.48
CA ASN A 124 10.44 -0.87 -14.48
C ASN A 124 9.89 -0.55 -13.07
N LEU A 125 8.60 -0.21 -13.00
CA LEU A 125 7.93 0.17 -11.76
C LEU A 125 8.06 -0.86 -10.64
N SER A 126 7.90 -2.13 -10.97
CA SER A 126 7.97 -3.22 -10.01
C SER A 126 9.36 -3.34 -9.38
N VAL A 127 10.42 -3.22 -10.19
CA VAL A 127 11.80 -3.25 -9.67
C VAL A 127 12.05 -2.03 -8.79
N GLU A 128 11.66 -0.83 -9.21
CA GLU A 128 11.85 0.41 -8.44
C GLU A 128 11.11 0.36 -7.09
N LEU A 129 9.81 0.03 -7.09
CA LEU A 129 9.03 -0.16 -5.86
C LEU A 129 9.60 -1.27 -4.99
N GLY A 130 10.06 -2.37 -5.60
CA GLY A 130 10.66 -3.49 -4.89
C GLY A 130 11.95 -3.10 -4.15
N LEU A 131 12.81 -2.28 -4.77
CA LEU A 131 14.04 -1.77 -4.16
C LEU A 131 13.74 -0.81 -3.00
N LEU A 132 12.77 0.10 -3.17
CA LEU A 132 12.34 1.00 -2.09
C LEU A 132 11.77 0.20 -0.91
N TYR A 133 10.90 -0.76 -1.18
CA TYR A 133 10.32 -1.62 -0.16
C TYR A 133 11.37 -2.48 0.56
N ALA A 134 12.31 -3.09 -0.17
CA ALA A 134 13.40 -3.88 0.40
C ALA A 134 14.27 -3.02 1.33
N THR A 135 14.58 -1.79 0.93
CA THR A 135 15.31 -0.82 1.76
C THR A 135 14.55 -0.54 3.07
N LEU A 136 13.26 -0.21 2.98
CA LEU A 136 12.45 0.15 4.15
C LEU A 136 12.17 -1.03 5.10
N SER A 137 12.18 -2.26 4.59
CA SER A 137 11.95 -3.48 5.39
C SER A 137 13.20 -4.02 6.08
N THR A 138 14.38 -3.49 5.76
CA THR A 138 15.66 -3.87 6.36
C THR A 138 15.72 -3.46 7.84
N PRO A 139 16.32 -4.29 8.72
CA PRO A 139 16.57 -3.90 10.12
C PRO A 139 17.33 -2.56 10.24
N GLY A 140 16.85 -1.69 11.12
CA GLY A 140 17.43 -0.36 11.33
C GLY A 140 16.97 0.72 10.35
N ALA A 141 16.19 0.39 9.32
CA ALA A 141 15.67 1.38 8.37
C ALA A 141 14.44 2.13 8.92
N VAL A 142 13.38 1.39 9.25
CA VAL A 142 12.15 1.97 9.84
C VAL A 142 11.92 1.46 11.27
N THR A 143 12.24 0.20 11.52
CA THR A 143 12.21 -0.41 12.85
C THR A 143 13.55 -1.08 13.13
N LEU A 144 13.93 -1.22 14.39
CA LEU A 144 15.18 -1.88 14.80
C LEU A 144 15.25 -3.32 14.27
N SER A 145 14.12 -4.04 14.25
CA SER A 145 14.07 -5.43 13.77
C SER A 145 13.82 -5.58 12.27
N GLY A 146 13.51 -4.48 11.58
CA GLY A 146 12.95 -4.51 10.24
C GLY A 146 11.53 -5.08 10.23
N GLY A 147 10.99 -5.29 9.03
CA GLY A 147 9.71 -5.94 8.81
C GLY A 147 8.77 -5.21 7.87
N PHE A 148 7.88 -6.00 7.26
CA PHE A 148 7.00 -5.56 6.18
C PHE A 148 5.91 -4.57 6.56
N VAL A 149 5.37 -4.67 7.78
CA VAL A 149 4.21 -3.85 8.19
C VAL A 149 4.61 -2.37 8.22
N ALA A 150 5.67 -2.02 8.95
CA ALA A 150 6.15 -0.65 9.02
C ALA A 150 6.72 -0.18 7.67
N ALA A 151 7.38 -1.06 6.90
CA ALA A 151 7.88 -0.74 5.57
C ALA A 151 6.77 -0.39 4.57
N SER A 152 5.72 -1.23 4.48
CA SER A 152 4.58 -0.99 3.59
C SER A 152 3.83 0.29 3.95
N LYS A 153 3.62 0.56 5.25
CA LYS A 153 3.00 1.80 5.72
C LYS A 153 3.88 3.02 5.43
N THR A 154 5.19 2.91 5.59
CA THR A 154 6.13 3.98 5.21
C THR A 154 6.10 4.24 3.71
N LEU A 155 6.09 3.20 2.89
CA LEU A 155 6.01 3.34 1.44
C LEU A 155 4.65 3.90 1.00
N HIS A 156 3.56 3.52 1.66
CA HIS A 156 2.25 4.14 1.48
C HIS A 156 2.26 5.63 1.87
N CYS A 157 2.99 6.02 2.93
CA CYS A 157 3.11 7.43 3.27
C CYS A 157 3.79 8.24 2.15
N LEU A 158 4.72 7.63 1.43
CA LEU A 158 5.34 8.26 0.26
C LEU A 158 4.38 8.26 -0.94
N PHE A 159 3.67 7.15 -1.18
CA PHE A 159 2.85 6.94 -2.38
C PHE A 159 1.43 6.40 -2.04
N PRO A 160 0.56 7.22 -1.44
CA PRO A 160 -0.72 6.75 -0.91
C PRO A 160 -1.72 6.30 -1.98
N ASN A 161 -1.56 6.80 -3.22
CA ASN A 161 -2.41 6.43 -4.36
C ASN A 161 -1.99 5.11 -5.02
N LEU A 162 -0.86 4.52 -4.60
CA LEU A 162 -0.27 3.34 -5.22
C LEU A 162 0.00 2.21 -4.23
N ALA A 163 0.77 2.48 -3.17
CA ALA A 163 1.24 1.46 -2.26
C ALA A 163 0.14 1.06 -1.25
N PRO A 164 -0.09 -0.24 -0.97
CA PRO A 164 -1.02 -0.66 0.08
C PRO A 164 -0.43 -0.51 1.49
N MET A 165 -1.30 -0.23 2.47
CA MET A 165 -0.96 -0.35 3.90
C MET A 165 -1.20 -1.78 4.37
N ILE A 166 -0.16 -2.59 4.48
CA ILE A 166 -0.33 -3.96 4.94
C ILE A 166 -0.37 -3.98 6.48
N ASP A 167 -1.37 -4.65 7.04
CA ASP A 167 -1.48 -4.98 8.45
C ASP A 167 -1.41 -6.50 8.62
N GLY A 168 -0.47 -7.00 9.42
CA GLY A 168 -0.26 -8.44 9.56
C GLY A 168 -1.44 -9.20 10.18
N ARG A 169 -2.31 -8.53 10.95
CA ARG A 169 -3.46 -9.13 11.64
C ARG A 169 -4.76 -8.98 10.88
N HIS A 170 -4.83 -8.06 9.93
CA HIS A 170 -6.02 -7.79 9.16
C HIS A 170 -5.77 -8.04 7.67
N SER A 171 -5.30 -7.05 6.90
CA SER A 171 -5.13 -7.20 5.45
C SER A 171 -4.19 -8.34 5.06
N GLY A 172 -3.14 -8.60 5.84
CA GLY A 172 -2.27 -9.78 5.67
C GLY A 172 -2.99 -11.11 5.89
N ILE A 173 -3.90 -11.22 6.85
CA ILE A 173 -4.71 -12.44 7.01
C ILE A 173 -5.75 -12.52 5.90
N SER A 174 -6.38 -11.40 5.55
CA SER A 174 -7.36 -11.33 4.47
C SER A 174 -6.79 -11.77 3.13
N TYR A 175 -5.61 -11.28 2.74
CA TYR A 175 -4.92 -11.78 1.54
C TYR A 175 -4.65 -13.28 1.63
N PHE A 176 -4.31 -13.82 2.79
CA PHE A 176 -4.13 -15.27 2.90
C PHE A 176 -5.45 -16.04 2.76
N HIS A 177 -6.55 -15.47 3.22
CA HIS A 177 -7.88 -16.07 3.17
C HIS A 177 -8.53 -15.99 1.77
N ILE A 178 -8.07 -15.11 0.89
CA ILE A 178 -8.51 -15.12 -0.50
C ILE A 178 -8.06 -16.42 -1.17
N LEU A 179 -8.96 -17.06 -1.90
CA LEU A 179 -8.68 -18.31 -2.57
C LEU A 179 -7.55 -18.14 -3.59
N GLN A 180 -6.39 -18.74 -3.33
CA GLN A 180 -5.16 -18.50 -4.11
C GLN A 180 -5.33 -18.78 -5.62
N SER A 181 -6.12 -19.78 -6.01
CA SER A 181 -6.38 -20.07 -7.42
C SER A 181 -7.14 -18.98 -8.17
N THR A 182 -7.71 -18.01 -7.44
CA THR A 182 -8.43 -16.86 -8.00
C THR A 182 -7.57 -15.60 -8.10
N TYR A 183 -6.30 -15.66 -7.70
CA TYR A 183 -5.39 -14.53 -7.87
C TYR A 183 -4.99 -14.33 -9.32
N THR A 184 -5.62 -13.33 -9.93
CA THR A 184 -5.36 -12.88 -11.28
C THR A 184 -4.65 -11.53 -11.28
N PRO A 185 -3.77 -11.27 -12.26
CA PRO A 185 -3.23 -9.92 -12.45
C PRO A 185 -4.36 -8.95 -12.85
N PRO A 186 -4.11 -7.63 -12.79
CA PRO A 186 -5.05 -6.61 -13.29
C PRO A 186 -5.60 -6.91 -14.69
N MET A 187 -6.84 -6.51 -14.93
CA MET A 187 -7.57 -6.78 -16.17
C MET A 187 -6.80 -6.25 -17.39
N GLY A 188 -6.81 -7.03 -18.47
CA GLY A 188 -6.01 -6.73 -19.67
C GLY A 188 -4.54 -7.13 -19.57
N ILE A 189 -4.05 -7.54 -18.40
CA ILE A 189 -2.70 -8.13 -18.25
C ILE A 189 -2.80 -9.65 -18.35
N LYS A 190 -2.05 -10.23 -19.30
CA LYS A 190 -2.12 -11.68 -19.59
C LYS A 190 -1.63 -12.56 -18.43
N ASN A 191 -0.64 -12.11 -17.68
CA ASN A 191 -0.01 -12.88 -16.60
C ASN A 191 0.73 -11.97 -15.61
N TRP A 192 1.12 -12.52 -14.46
CA TRP A 192 1.85 -11.80 -13.42
C TRP A 192 3.19 -11.22 -13.89
N ALA A 193 3.86 -11.85 -14.86
CA ALA A 193 5.07 -11.30 -15.45
C ALA A 193 4.82 -10.01 -16.24
N GLY A 194 3.62 -9.86 -16.82
CA GLY A 194 3.17 -8.63 -17.46
C GLY A 194 2.97 -7.47 -16.48
N TRP A 195 2.65 -7.76 -15.22
CA TRP A 195 2.54 -6.77 -14.14
C TRP A 195 3.89 -6.48 -13.46
N LEU A 196 4.61 -7.54 -13.09
CA LEU A 196 5.82 -7.43 -12.27
C LEU A 196 7.08 -7.21 -13.10
N GLY A 197 7.00 -7.23 -14.42
CA GLY A 197 8.15 -7.14 -15.31
C GLY A 197 9.17 -8.27 -15.13
N ALA A 198 8.84 -9.31 -14.37
CA ALA A 198 9.67 -10.48 -14.09
C ALA A 198 8.79 -11.73 -13.96
N SER A 199 9.31 -12.88 -14.36
CA SER A 199 8.59 -14.15 -14.20
C SER A 199 8.46 -14.52 -12.73
N LEU A 200 7.24 -14.83 -12.30
CA LEU A 200 6.99 -15.43 -10.98
C LEU A 200 6.64 -16.92 -11.14
N PRO A 201 7.26 -17.81 -10.35
CA PRO A 201 6.84 -19.19 -10.27
C PRO A 201 5.44 -19.29 -9.63
N GLY A 202 4.45 -19.72 -10.41
CA GLY A 202 3.08 -19.94 -9.95
C GLY A 202 2.29 -18.67 -9.68
N VAL A 203 1.13 -18.83 -9.04
CA VAL A 203 0.24 -17.72 -8.69
C VAL A 203 0.72 -17.08 -7.39
N PRO A 204 1.11 -15.79 -7.39
CA PRO A 204 1.59 -15.11 -6.20
C PRO A 204 0.46 -15.02 -5.17
N ASN A 205 0.75 -15.50 -3.96
CA ASN A 205 -0.04 -15.19 -2.79
C ASN A 205 0.56 -13.93 -2.13
N PRO A 206 -0.15 -12.79 -2.08
CA PRO A 206 0.32 -11.58 -1.42
C PRO A 206 0.68 -11.82 0.05
N SER A 207 0.06 -12.80 0.73
CA SER A 207 0.36 -13.15 2.11
C SER A 207 0.53 -14.67 2.29
N PRO A 208 1.76 -15.20 2.31
CA PRO A 208 1.99 -16.63 2.19
C PRO A 208 1.58 -17.51 3.39
N ARG A 209 0.93 -16.98 4.45
CA ARG A 209 0.24 -17.70 5.57
C ARG A 209 -0.08 -16.82 6.80
N GLY A 210 -0.16 -15.49 6.66
CA GLY A 210 -0.04 -14.61 7.83
C GLY A 210 1.28 -14.83 8.60
N ALA A 211 2.25 -15.49 7.95
CA ALA A 211 3.49 -15.94 8.56
C ALA A 211 4.28 -14.71 9.02
N GLY A 212 4.89 -14.84 10.21
CA GLY A 212 5.60 -13.77 10.89
C GLY A 212 6.65 -13.06 10.01
N ARG A 213 7.15 -11.93 10.52
CA ARG A 213 7.98 -10.87 9.90
C ARG A 213 8.87 -11.20 8.67
N ARG A 214 9.30 -12.45 8.46
CA ARG A 214 10.26 -12.91 7.44
C ARG A 214 9.64 -13.42 6.13
N SER A 215 8.33 -13.61 6.04
CA SER A 215 7.72 -14.24 4.84
C SER A 215 7.20 -13.24 3.81
N TRP A 216 7.30 -11.94 4.09
CA TRP A 216 6.96 -10.88 3.16
C TRP A 216 8.21 -10.35 2.46
N ASP A 217 8.17 -10.30 1.14
CA ASP A 217 9.21 -9.73 0.30
C ASP A 217 8.62 -8.75 -0.73
N ALA A 218 9.49 -8.17 -1.56
CA ALA A 218 9.09 -7.23 -2.61
C ALA A 218 8.05 -7.83 -3.58
N ALA A 219 8.16 -9.11 -3.94
CA ALA A 219 7.22 -9.73 -4.87
C ALA A 219 5.81 -9.83 -4.27
N ARG A 220 5.71 -10.17 -2.97
CA ARG A 220 4.43 -10.24 -2.24
C ARG A 220 3.79 -8.87 -2.08
N PHE A 221 4.61 -7.84 -1.77
CA PHE A 221 4.15 -6.46 -1.72
C PHE A 221 3.58 -5.98 -3.07
N LEU A 222 4.30 -6.23 -4.17
CA LEU A 222 3.85 -5.86 -5.52
C LEU A 222 2.62 -6.66 -5.97
N ALA A 223 2.50 -7.91 -5.54
CA ALA A 223 1.28 -8.70 -5.76
C ALA A 223 0.09 -8.07 -5.03
N ALA A 224 0.26 -7.60 -3.79
CA ALA A 224 -0.80 -6.89 -3.06
C ALA A 224 -1.27 -5.62 -3.80
N THR A 225 -0.35 -4.83 -4.36
CA THR A 225 -0.70 -3.66 -5.19
C THR A 225 -1.57 -4.04 -6.39
N ALA A 226 -1.20 -5.12 -7.09
CA ALA A 226 -1.98 -5.61 -8.23
C ALA A 226 -3.36 -6.12 -7.84
N VAL A 227 -3.43 -6.88 -6.74
CA VAL A 227 -4.71 -7.39 -6.20
C VAL A 227 -5.63 -6.23 -5.85
N ASN A 228 -5.11 -5.14 -5.27
CA ASN A 228 -5.93 -3.97 -4.97
C ASN A 228 -6.50 -3.31 -6.23
N GLN A 229 -5.69 -3.15 -7.29
CA GLN A 229 -6.19 -2.69 -8.59
C GLN A 229 -7.25 -3.64 -9.14
N HIS A 230 -7.01 -4.95 -9.09
CA HIS A 230 -7.93 -5.94 -9.64
C HIS A 230 -9.29 -5.93 -8.92
N ILE A 231 -9.31 -5.77 -7.60
CA ILE A 231 -10.57 -5.65 -6.84
C ILE A 231 -11.34 -4.39 -7.28
N TYR A 232 -10.65 -3.27 -7.49
CA TYR A 232 -11.27 -2.07 -8.06
C TYR A 232 -11.85 -2.32 -9.46
N GLU A 233 -11.12 -3.00 -10.34
CA GLU A 233 -11.57 -3.31 -11.71
C GLU A 233 -12.78 -4.25 -11.72
N ILE A 234 -12.81 -5.26 -10.84
CA ILE A 234 -13.99 -6.11 -10.65
C ILE A 234 -15.18 -5.27 -10.21
N TRP A 235 -14.98 -4.37 -9.24
CA TRP A 235 -16.04 -3.47 -8.79
C TRP A 235 -16.57 -2.59 -9.92
N GLN A 236 -15.68 -2.01 -10.75
CA GLN A 236 -16.08 -1.23 -11.93
C GLN A 236 -17.00 -2.05 -12.85
N GLN A 237 -16.57 -3.25 -13.24
CA GLN A 237 -17.37 -4.12 -14.12
C GLN A 237 -18.74 -4.48 -13.53
N GLN A 238 -18.79 -4.80 -12.24
CA GLN A 238 -20.02 -5.16 -11.54
C GLN A 238 -21.00 -3.99 -11.37
N ASN A 239 -20.52 -2.74 -11.44
CA ASN A 239 -21.31 -1.54 -11.24
C ASN A 239 -21.52 -0.71 -12.53
N GLY A 240 -21.26 -1.30 -13.71
CA GLY A 240 -21.47 -0.62 -14.99
C GLY A 240 -20.40 0.41 -15.37
N ASN A 241 -19.18 0.25 -14.86
CA ASN A 241 -18.01 1.11 -15.08
C ASN A 241 -18.26 2.60 -14.78
N PRO A 242 -18.71 2.96 -13.56
CA PRO A 242 -19.07 4.34 -13.22
C PRO A 242 -17.85 5.26 -13.05
N GLY A 243 -16.63 4.74 -13.21
CA GLY A 243 -15.38 5.49 -13.15
C GLY A 243 -14.81 5.62 -11.73
N LEU A 244 -13.58 6.15 -11.64
CA LEU A 244 -12.82 6.22 -10.39
C LEU A 244 -13.52 7.05 -9.31
N HIS A 245 -14.13 8.18 -9.68
CA HIS A 245 -14.80 9.05 -8.71
C HIS A 245 -15.94 8.34 -7.97
N ALA A 246 -16.72 7.50 -8.66
CA ALA A 246 -17.78 6.72 -8.04
C ALA A 246 -17.21 5.69 -7.05
N PHE A 247 -16.07 5.08 -7.36
CA PHE A 247 -15.39 4.18 -6.44
C PHE A 247 -14.89 4.91 -5.19
N LEU A 248 -14.23 6.06 -5.39
CA LEU A 248 -13.71 6.86 -4.28
C LEU A 248 -14.83 7.37 -3.36
N ALA A 249 -16.03 7.59 -3.90
CA ALA A 249 -17.20 8.04 -3.15
C ALA A 249 -17.81 6.97 -2.23
N ILE A 250 -17.42 5.69 -2.34
CA ILE A 250 -17.92 4.63 -1.44
C ILE A 250 -17.44 4.89 0.00
N ASP A 251 -16.28 5.52 0.17
CA ASP A 251 -15.78 5.95 1.46
C ASP A 251 -15.99 7.46 1.64
N PRO A 252 -17.09 7.89 2.29
CA PRO A 252 -17.43 9.32 2.37
C PRO A 252 -16.52 10.09 3.33
N VAL A 253 -15.57 9.43 4.00
CA VAL A 253 -14.67 10.06 4.96
C VAL A 253 -13.65 10.92 4.19
N PRO A 254 -13.67 12.26 4.36
CA PRO A 254 -12.77 13.14 3.61
C PRO A 254 -11.30 12.86 3.91
N GLY A 255 -10.45 12.93 2.89
CA GLY A 255 -9.00 12.78 3.02
C GLY A 255 -8.51 11.34 3.21
N THR A 256 -9.42 10.35 3.26
CA THR A 256 -9.05 8.92 3.35
C THR A 256 -9.34 8.13 2.08
N SER A 257 -9.64 8.80 0.97
CA SER A 257 -10.03 8.19 -0.29
C SER A 257 -8.82 7.90 -1.19
N GLY A 258 -8.83 6.71 -1.78
CA GLY A 258 -7.81 6.19 -2.70
C GLY A 258 -7.99 4.67 -2.83
N ILE A 259 -7.69 4.08 -3.99
CA ILE A 259 -7.88 2.63 -4.19
C ILE A 259 -7.20 1.81 -3.08
N PRO A 260 -5.91 2.03 -2.77
CA PRO A 260 -5.26 1.26 -1.71
C PRO A 260 -5.94 1.39 -0.36
N ARG A 261 -6.53 2.55 -0.04
CA ARG A 261 -7.13 2.82 1.26
C ARG A 261 -8.53 2.24 1.39
N ILE A 262 -9.34 2.32 0.34
CA ILE A 262 -10.64 1.64 0.28
C ILE A 262 -10.46 0.13 0.40
N ILE A 263 -9.48 -0.43 -0.33
CA ILE A 263 -9.21 -1.86 -0.24
C ILE A 263 -8.62 -2.25 1.12
N ASP A 264 -7.81 -1.41 1.75
CA ASP A 264 -7.36 -1.64 3.13
C ASP A 264 -8.55 -1.71 4.11
N LYS A 265 -9.56 -0.85 3.99
CA LYS A 265 -10.80 -0.94 4.79
C LYS A 265 -11.59 -2.22 4.52
N LEU A 266 -11.69 -2.63 3.26
CA LEU A 266 -12.33 -3.89 2.86
C LEU A 266 -11.65 -5.11 3.50
N LEU A 267 -10.32 -5.11 3.54
CA LEU A 267 -9.52 -6.23 4.03
C LEU A 267 -9.27 -6.20 5.54
N TRP A 268 -9.84 -5.23 6.26
CA TRP A 268 -9.64 -5.01 7.69
C TRP A 268 -10.56 -5.87 8.57
#